data_AF-A0A843GIU4-F1
#
_entry.id   AF-A0A843GIU4-F1
#
_cell.length_a   1.000
_cell.length_b   1.000
_cell.length_c   1.000
_cell.angle_alpha   90.00
_cell.angle_beta   90.00
_cell.angle_gamma   90.00
#
_symmetry.space_group_name_H-M   'P 1'
#
loop_
_entity.id
_entity.type
_entity.pdbx_description
1 polymer ?
#
loop_
_entity_poly.entity_id
_entity_poly.type
_entity_poly.pdbx_seq_one_letter_code
_entity_poly.pdbx_strand_id
1 'polypeptide(L)'
;MKNRIEKMKKIDERPYYLIRSLLGNDWAMLYFLLGGREAGKSYAVTDTFVSQFVRYGRPFYWMRLTDTSKKKLLVNNAEKLVDPDLRRKYKLTLWTHGDAVYSIKRNEKGKICEKKLMARVLDLKTFYNDKGSGLFDKDFLNDPHMYYNICLDEMNREKNENSFNIVYSFVNQIENLIRSTKKRVRIICVGNLLDEASDLLCCMNFIPEHFGRFKLKKKRAIIEYIEENTAYKERRKGTIADIMLPNASTFTNEIKVDSSLVNKNRCIHPTMIIKFTKSQEDWFTIWDGRVIHRYNKESNKTTIAMRPYLDEVYNEDLRNNIIKCFDARAFLYKDLITFKLFQSHLCDLKPRK
;
A
#
# COMPACT_ATOMS: atom_id res chain seq x y z
N MET A 1 -27.75 5.57 -23.84
CA MET A 1 -27.86 5.61 -22.37
C MET A 1 -28.28 4.27 -21.75
N LYS A 2 -29.37 3.63 -22.20
CA LYS A 2 -29.86 2.33 -21.68
C LYS A 2 -28.80 1.23 -21.58
N ASN A 3 -28.02 0.99 -22.65
CA ASN A 3 -26.91 0.02 -22.65
C ASN A 3 -25.79 0.30 -21.63
N ARG A 4 -25.60 1.55 -21.20
CA ARG A 4 -24.59 1.92 -20.19
C ARG A 4 -25.11 1.64 -18.78
N ILE A 5 -26.40 1.89 -18.54
CA ILE A 5 -27.08 1.61 -17.27
C ILE A 5 -27.18 0.09 -17.05
N GLU A 6 -27.54 -0.70 -18.06
CA GLU A 6 -27.54 -2.17 -17.97
C GLU A 6 -26.14 -2.76 -17.76
N LYS A 7 -25.11 -2.21 -18.42
CA LYS A 7 -23.71 -2.62 -18.17
C LYS A 7 -23.26 -2.28 -16.76
N MET A 8 -23.67 -1.13 -16.22
CA MET A 8 -23.37 -0.75 -14.83
C MET A 8 -24.06 -1.69 -13.84
N LYS A 9 -25.35 -2.01 -14.04
CA LYS A 9 -26.07 -3.01 -13.23
C LYS A 9 -25.40 -4.39 -13.26
N LYS A 10 -24.99 -4.88 -14.44
CA LYS A 10 -24.24 -6.15 -14.58
C LYS A 10 -22.84 -6.14 -13.96
N ILE A 11 -22.25 -4.96 -13.73
CA ILE A 11 -20.97 -4.83 -13.02
C ILE A 11 -21.22 -4.84 -11.51
N ASP A 12 -22.29 -4.17 -11.07
CA ASP A 12 -22.72 -4.13 -9.68
C ASP A 12 -23.17 -5.51 -9.19
N GLU A 13 -23.84 -6.30 -10.02
CA GLU A 13 -24.27 -7.67 -9.67
C GLU A 13 -23.13 -8.70 -9.64
N ARG A 14 -21.90 -8.34 -10.06
CA ARG A 14 -20.78 -9.28 -10.05
C ARG A 14 -20.24 -9.45 -8.63
N PRO A 15 -20.06 -10.69 -8.15
CA PRO A 15 -19.52 -10.94 -6.82
C PRO A 15 -18.03 -10.57 -6.71
N TYR A 16 -17.31 -10.48 -7.83
CA TYR A 16 -15.86 -10.27 -7.87
C TYR A 16 -15.46 -9.11 -8.79
N TYR A 17 -14.53 -8.30 -8.30
CA TYR A 17 -13.98 -7.13 -8.98
C TYR A 17 -13.12 -7.52 -10.19
N LEU A 18 -13.18 -6.73 -11.27
CA LEU A 18 -12.39 -6.96 -12.48
C LEU A 18 -11.35 -5.86 -12.69
N ILE A 19 -10.08 -6.24 -12.67
CA ILE A 19 -8.97 -5.29 -12.82
C ILE A 19 -8.66 -4.92 -14.29
N ARG A 20 -9.33 -5.53 -15.29
CA ARG A 20 -8.99 -5.31 -16.72
C ARG A 20 -9.05 -3.84 -17.14
N SER A 21 -10.09 -3.10 -16.69
CA SER A 21 -10.24 -1.69 -17.03
C SER A 21 -9.16 -0.81 -16.37
N LEU A 22 -8.63 -1.26 -15.24
CA LEU A 22 -7.55 -0.59 -14.53
C LEU A 22 -6.22 -0.81 -15.26
N LEU A 23 -5.93 -2.06 -15.64
CA LEU A 23 -4.68 -2.45 -16.29
C LEU A 23 -4.53 -1.99 -17.74
N GLY A 24 -5.59 -1.47 -18.35
CA GLY A 24 -5.53 -0.83 -19.67
C GLY A 24 -4.83 0.54 -19.68
N ASN A 25 -4.46 1.08 -18.51
CA ASN A 25 -3.74 2.35 -18.39
C ASN A 25 -2.22 2.13 -18.44
N ASP A 26 -1.70 1.86 -19.62
CA ASP A 26 -0.28 1.60 -19.91
C ASP A 26 0.72 2.66 -19.37
N TRP A 27 0.31 3.92 -19.26
CA TRP A 27 1.13 5.00 -18.69
C TRP A 27 1.42 4.80 -17.18
N ALA A 28 0.55 4.11 -16.46
CA ALA A 28 0.64 3.91 -15.02
C ALA A 28 1.53 2.70 -14.68
N MET A 29 2.37 2.88 -13.66
CA MET A 29 3.18 1.82 -13.05
C MET A 29 2.56 1.32 -11.75
N LEU A 30 2.00 2.24 -10.95
CA LEU A 30 1.46 1.97 -9.62
C LEU A 30 -0.07 1.91 -9.67
N TYR A 31 -0.64 0.88 -9.07
CA TYR A 31 -2.08 0.64 -9.04
C TYR A 31 -2.50 0.33 -7.61
N PHE A 32 -3.24 1.22 -6.98
CA PHE A 32 -3.76 1.02 -5.64
C PHE A 32 -5.21 0.53 -5.72
N LEU A 33 -5.48 -0.64 -5.16
CA LEU A 33 -6.82 -1.20 -5.01
C LEU A 33 -7.23 -1.08 -3.55
N LEU A 34 -8.11 -0.12 -3.27
CA LEU A 34 -8.51 0.27 -1.92
C LEU A 34 -9.99 -0.03 -1.68
N GLY A 35 -10.37 -0.22 -0.42
CA GLY A 35 -11.77 -0.45 -0.03
C GLY A 35 -12.29 -1.79 -0.54
N GLY A 36 -13.61 -1.94 -0.69
CA GLY A 36 -14.23 -3.16 -1.23
C GLY A 36 -13.78 -4.44 -0.53
N ARG A 37 -14.07 -4.60 0.76
CA ARG A 37 -13.83 -5.85 1.51
C ARG A 37 -14.52 -7.02 0.81
N GLU A 38 -13.81 -8.15 0.76
CA GLU A 38 -14.25 -9.38 0.06
C GLU A 38 -14.66 -9.23 -1.40
N ALA A 39 -14.35 -8.10 -2.05
CA ALA A 39 -14.63 -7.88 -3.48
C ALA A 39 -13.73 -8.72 -4.40
N GLY A 40 -12.94 -9.66 -3.87
CA GLY A 40 -12.03 -10.50 -4.65
C GLY A 40 -10.84 -9.74 -5.25
N LYS A 41 -10.38 -8.65 -4.62
CA LYS A 41 -9.25 -7.84 -5.13
C LYS A 41 -7.98 -8.67 -5.34
N SER A 42 -7.52 -9.35 -4.28
CA SER A 42 -6.32 -10.19 -4.32
C SER A 42 -6.52 -11.36 -5.29
N TYR A 43 -7.70 -11.99 -5.28
CA TYR A 43 -8.07 -13.04 -6.24
C TYR A 43 -7.96 -12.56 -7.71
N ALA A 44 -8.49 -11.38 -8.03
CA ALA A 44 -8.45 -10.84 -9.40
C ALA A 44 -7.02 -10.51 -9.86
N VAL A 45 -6.16 -10.09 -8.94
CA VAL A 45 -4.73 -9.89 -9.20
C VAL A 45 -4.04 -11.24 -9.45
N THR A 46 -4.28 -12.24 -8.59
CA THR A 46 -3.76 -13.59 -8.75
C THR A 46 -4.20 -14.23 -10.07
N ASP A 47 -5.49 -14.17 -10.42
CA ASP A 47 -6.02 -14.68 -11.70
C ASP A 47 -5.30 -14.04 -12.89
N THR A 48 -5.08 -12.73 -12.84
CA THR A 48 -4.40 -12.00 -13.92
C THR A 48 -2.92 -12.41 -14.04
N PHE A 49 -2.22 -12.52 -12.91
CA PHE A 49 -0.81 -12.88 -12.90
C PHE A 49 -0.60 -14.34 -13.33
N VAL A 50 -1.42 -15.26 -12.82
CA VAL A 50 -1.41 -16.67 -13.23
C VAL A 50 -1.76 -16.81 -14.71
N SER A 51 -2.77 -16.11 -15.21
CA SER A 51 -3.12 -16.12 -16.64
C SER A 51 -1.93 -15.69 -17.51
N GLN A 52 -1.20 -14.66 -17.07
CA GLN A 52 -0.02 -14.17 -17.76
C GLN A 52 1.15 -15.15 -17.69
N PHE A 53 1.35 -15.83 -16.57
CA PHE A 53 2.33 -16.90 -16.44
C PHE A 53 2.01 -18.06 -17.41
N VAL A 54 0.77 -18.53 -17.44
CA VAL A 54 0.37 -19.66 -18.29
C VAL A 54 0.48 -19.31 -19.77
N ARG A 55 0.09 -18.09 -20.16
CA ARG A 55 0.04 -17.67 -21.57
C ARG A 55 1.40 -17.23 -22.12
N TYR A 56 2.24 -16.61 -21.29
CA TYR A 56 3.47 -15.95 -21.75
C TYR A 56 4.72 -16.36 -20.98
N GLY A 57 4.60 -17.26 -19.99
CA GLY A 57 5.73 -17.64 -19.13
C GLY A 57 6.19 -16.54 -18.17
N ARG A 58 5.39 -15.49 -17.94
CA ARG A 58 5.75 -14.35 -17.09
C ARG A 58 5.71 -14.72 -15.61
N PRO A 59 6.85 -14.76 -14.89
CA PRO A 59 6.82 -14.88 -13.44
C PRO A 59 6.29 -13.59 -12.79
N PHE A 60 5.91 -13.67 -11.52
CA PHE A 60 5.45 -12.52 -10.75
C PHE A 60 5.99 -12.51 -9.31
N TYR A 61 5.89 -11.36 -8.66
CA TYR A 61 6.33 -11.16 -7.28
C TYR A 61 5.11 -10.83 -6.41
N TRP A 62 5.05 -11.46 -5.24
CA TRP A 62 4.01 -11.22 -4.25
C TRP A 62 4.64 -10.80 -2.93
N MET A 63 4.32 -9.61 -2.45
CA MET A 63 4.91 -9.04 -1.26
C MET A 63 3.87 -8.98 -0.15
N ARG A 64 4.34 -9.25 1.08
CA ARG A 64 3.58 -9.08 2.31
C ARG A 64 4.39 -8.23 3.28
N LEU A 65 3.73 -7.65 4.28
CA LEU A 65 4.42 -6.81 5.26
C LEU A 65 5.43 -7.61 6.11
N THR A 66 5.08 -8.85 6.48
CA THR A 66 5.85 -9.65 7.45
C THR A 66 6.22 -11.04 6.92
N ASP A 67 7.33 -11.59 7.42
CA ASP A 67 7.78 -12.96 7.13
C ASP A 67 6.75 -14.02 7.54
N THR A 68 6.02 -13.81 8.63
CA THR A 68 4.93 -14.70 9.06
C THR A 68 3.82 -14.79 8.01
N SER A 69 3.40 -13.65 7.46
CA SER A 69 2.38 -13.62 6.41
C SER A 69 2.90 -14.23 5.10
N LYS A 70 4.17 -14.00 4.74
CA LYS A 70 4.85 -14.69 3.62
C LYS A 70 4.83 -16.21 3.80
N LYS A 71 5.24 -16.72 4.97
CA LYS A 71 5.26 -18.16 5.27
C LYS A 71 3.89 -18.78 5.13
N LYS A 72 2.84 -18.14 5.66
CA LYS A 72 1.44 -18.60 5.53
C LYS A 72 1.02 -18.76 4.05
N LEU A 73 1.46 -17.86 3.17
CA LEU A 73 1.16 -17.96 1.75
C LEU A 73 1.85 -19.12 1.05
N LEU A 74 3.01 -19.55 1.54
CA LEU A 74 3.84 -20.61 0.93
C LEU A 74 3.49 -22.02 1.43
N VAL A 75 2.79 -22.14 2.57
CA VAL A 75 2.35 -23.43 3.12
C VAL A 75 1.53 -24.24 2.11
N ASN A 76 1.63 -25.57 2.20
CA ASN A 76 0.91 -26.53 1.35
C ASN A 76 1.09 -26.26 -0.15
N ASN A 77 2.34 -26.01 -0.57
CA ASN A 77 2.67 -25.67 -1.95
C ASN A 77 1.94 -24.43 -2.44
N ALA A 78 1.94 -23.37 -1.65
CA ALA A 78 1.34 -22.06 -1.94
C ALA A 78 -0.21 -22.05 -2.01
N GLU A 79 -0.88 -22.89 -1.22
CA GLU A 79 -2.35 -23.06 -1.26
C GLU A 79 -3.10 -21.76 -0.98
N LYS A 80 -2.54 -20.92 -0.12
CA LYS A 80 -3.12 -19.63 0.27
C LYS A 80 -2.73 -18.47 -0.66
N LEU A 81 -1.76 -18.69 -1.57
CA LEU A 81 -1.39 -17.71 -2.60
C LEU A 81 -2.23 -17.85 -3.87
N VAL A 82 -2.45 -19.09 -4.32
CA VAL A 82 -3.22 -19.40 -5.53
C VAL A 82 -4.41 -20.25 -5.14
N ASP A 83 -5.59 -19.65 -5.19
CA ASP A 83 -6.85 -20.26 -4.82
C ASP A 83 -7.10 -21.59 -5.56
N PRO A 84 -7.74 -22.59 -4.91
CA PRO A 84 -7.95 -23.92 -5.49
C PRO A 84 -8.68 -23.92 -6.84
N ASP A 85 -9.61 -22.98 -7.05
CA ASP A 85 -10.34 -22.84 -8.30
C ASP A 85 -9.44 -22.31 -9.43
N LEU A 86 -8.54 -21.37 -9.16
CA LEU A 86 -7.54 -20.91 -10.12
C LEU A 86 -6.57 -22.03 -10.49
N ARG A 87 -6.15 -22.85 -9.52
CA ARG A 87 -5.33 -24.04 -9.79
C ARG A 87 -6.02 -25.00 -10.75
N ARG A 88 -7.31 -25.27 -10.54
CA ARG A 88 -8.12 -26.12 -11.44
C ARG A 88 -8.29 -25.48 -12.81
N LYS A 89 -8.69 -24.20 -12.86
CA LYS A 89 -8.89 -23.41 -14.08
C LYS A 89 -7.67 -23.42 -15.00
N TYR A 90 -6.48 -23.30 -14.42
CA TYR A 90 -5.21 -23.25 -15.14
C TYR A 90 -4.42 -24.56 -15.12
N LYS A 91 -4.98 -25.63 -14.55
CA LYS A 91 -4.34 -26.96 -14.41
C LYS A 91 -2.94 -26.90 -13.80
N LEU A 92 -2.78 -26.10 -12.74
CA LEU A 92 -1.50 -25.89 -12.08
C LEU A 92 -1.21 -26.96 -11.04
N THR A 93 0.00 -27.51 -11.10
CA THR A 93 0.60 -28.28 -10.01
C THR A 93 1.75 -27.46 -9.45
N LEU A 94 1.63 -27.05 -8.19
CA LEU A 94 2.58 -26.12 -7.58
C LEU A 94 3.51 -26.84 -6.60
N TRP A 95 4.72 -26.30 -6.47
CA TRP A 95 5.70 -26.73 -5.49
C TRP A 95 6.47 -25.51 -4.96
N THR A 96 6.71 -25.47 -3.66
CA THR A 96 7.37 -24.33 -3.01
C THR A 96 8.74 -24.70 -2.48
N HIS A 97 9.71 -23.80 -2.63
CA HIS A 97 11.04 -23.93 -2.03
C HIS A 97 11.67 -22.57 -1.78
N GLY A 98 12.03 -22.32 -0.51
CA GLY A 98 12.42 -20.98 -0.06
C GLY A 98 11.27 -20.00 -0.26
N ASP A 99 11.55 -18.88 -0.91
CA ASP A 99 10.60 -17.84 -1.33
C ASP A 99 9.89 -18.15 -2.65
N ALA A 100 10.34 -19.17 -3.38
CA ALA A 100 9.92 -19.43 -4.74
C ALA A 100 8.77 -20.44 -4.84
N VAL A 101 7.82 -20.15 -5.73
CA VAL A 101 6.71 -21.01 -6.13
C VAL A 101 6.93 -21.43 -7.58
N TYR A 102 6.98 -22.74 -7.80
CA TYR A 102 7.21 -23.34 -9.11
C TYR A 102 5.94 -24.01 -9.62
N SER A 103 5.65 -23.85 -10.90
CA SER A 103 4.76 -24.75 -11.63
C SER A 103 5.57 -25.96 -12.08
N ILE A 104 5.11 -27.16 -11.71
CA ILE A 104 5.80 -28.41 -11.99
C ILE A 104 4.94 -29.34 -12.84
N LYS A 105 5.59 -30.23 -13.59
CA LYS A 105 4.97 -31.45 -14.13
C LYS A 105 5.62 -32.66 -13.53
N ARG A 106 4.82 -33.68 -13.23
CA ARG A 106 5.29 -34.98 -12.75
C ARG A 106 5.05 -36.02 -13.82
N ASN A 107 5.97 -36.98 -13.93
CA ASN A 107 5.75 -38.18 -14.73
C ASN A 107 4.83 -39.18 -14.00
N GLU A 108 4.50 -40.29 -14.66
CA GLU A 108 3.67 -41.37 -14.10
C GLU A 108 4.25 -41.97 -12.81
N LYS A 109 5.57 -41.88 -12.61
CA LYS A 109 6.27 -42.33 -11.40
C LYS A 109 6.32 -41.27 -10.29
N GLY A 110 5.61 -40.15 -10.46
CA GLY A 110 5.54 -39.05 -9.49
C GLY A 110 6.79 -38.15 -9.41
N LYS A 111 7.82 -38.36 -10.25
CA LYS A 111 9.03 -37.54 -10.28
C LYS A 111 8.80 -36.26 -11.07
N ILE A 112 9.36 -35.14 -10.57
CA ILE A 112 9.30 -33.84 -11.26
C ILE A 112 10.13 -33.91 -12.55
N CYS A 113 9.50 -33.70 -13.69
CA CYS A 113 10.14 -33.69 -15.01
C CYS A 113 10.28 -32.27 -15.59
N GLU A 114 9.41 -31.34 -15.19
CA GLU A 114 9.48 -29.94 -15.60
C GLU A 114 9.31 -29.05 -14.37
N LYS A 115 10.12 -28.00 -14.26
CA LYS A 115 10.07 -27.02 -13.18
C LYS A 115 10.23 -25.62 -13.75
N LYS A 116 9.19 -24.80 -13.62
CA LYS A 116 9.18 -23.40 -14.09
C LYS A 116 8.86 -22.46 -12.93
N LEU A 117 9.68 -21.43 -12.74
CA LEU A 117 9.45 -20.42 -11.71
C LEU A 117 8.19 -19.62 -12.07
N MET A 118 7.19 -19.67 -11.18
CA MET A 118 5.93 -18.95 -11.36
C MET A 118 5.91 -17.67 -10.52
N ALA A 119 6.29 -17.76 -9.26
CA ALA A 119 6.26 -16.62 -8.36
C ALA A 119 7.41 -16.62 -7.36
N ARG A 120 7.74 -15.44 -6.84
CA ARG A 120 8.49 -15.26 -5.59
C ARG A 120 7.64 -14.51 -4.58
N VAL A 121 7.58 -15.01 -3.35
CA VAL A 121 6.85 -14.38 -2.26
C VAL A 121 7.87 -13.76 -1.30
N LEU A 122 7.81 -12.44 -1.12
CA LEU A 122 8.79 -11.66 -0.38
C LEU A 122 8.13 -10.94 0.79
N ASP A 123 8.91 -10.57 1.81
CA ASP A 123 8.44 -9.76 2.91
C ASP A 123 9.16 -8.42 3.01
N LEU A 124 8.41 -7.36 3.33
CA LEU A 124 8.97 -6.02 3.45
C LEU A 124 9.75 -5.79 4.73
N LYS A 125 9.41 -6.50 5.82
CA LYS A 125 10.07 -6.31 7.11
C LYS A 125 11.56 -6.70 7.05
N THR A 126 11.89 -7.77 6.34
CA THR A 126 13.27 -8.27 6.24
C THR A 126 13.92 -8.04 4.87
N PHE A 127 13.46 -7.02 4.13
CA PHE A 127 13.96 -6.67 2.79
C PHE A 127 15.49 -6.53 2.69
N TYR A 128 16.16 -6.20 3.80
CA TYR A 128 17.62 -6.08 3.86
C TYR A 128 18.33 -7.43 3.66
N ASN A 129 17.69 -8.54 3.99
CA ASN A 129 18.21 -9.89 3.72
C ASN A 129 18.23 -10.22 2.22
N ASP A 130 17.35 -9.57 1.44
CA ASP A 130 17.29 -9.75 -0.01
C ASP A 130 18.33 -8.88 -0.75
N LYS A 131 19.02 -7.97 -0.06
CA LYS A 131 20.08 -7.16 -0.69
C LYS A 131 21.22 -8.05 -1.16
N GLY A 132 21.59 -7.91 -2.43
CA GLY A 132 22.62 -8.73 -3.07
C GLY A 132 22.10 -10.02 -3.72
N SER A 133 20.81 -10.35 -3.55
CA SER A 133 20.19 -11.43 -4.33
C SER A 133 19.97 -10.99 -5.78
N GLY A 134 20.25 -11.88 -6.73
CA GLY A 134 20.09 -11.64 -8.18
C GLY A 134 18.64 -11.69 -8.65
N LEU A 135 17.76 -10.86 -8.06
CA LEU A 135 16.32 -10.82 -8.38
C LEU A 135 16.02 -10.03 -9.66
N PHE A 136 16.93 -9.15 -10.07
CA PHE A 136 16.83 -8.39 -11.32
C PHE A 136 17.45 -9.17 -12.47
N ASP A 137 16.65 -9.43 -13.49
CA ASP A 137 17.09 -10.04 -14.74
C ASP A 137 17.12 -8.98 -15.86
N LYS A 138 18.32 -8.66 -16.36
CA LYS A 138 18.51 -7.67 -17.43
C LYS A 138 17.96 -8.16 -18.78
N ASP A 139 18.00 -9.48 -19.01
CA ASP A 139 17.61 -10.09 -20.28
C ASP A 139 16.08 -10.18 -20.39
N PHE A 140 15.39 -10.09 -19.25
CA PHE A 140 13.94 -9.91 -19.14
C PHE A 140 13.41 -8.70 -19.92
N LEU A 141 14.24 -7.68 -20.17
CA LEU A 141 13.84 -6.51 -20.95
C LEU A 141 14.00 -6.71 -22.46
N ASN A 142 14.70 -7.74 -22.91
CA ASN A 142 14.82 -8.03 -24.34
C ASN A 142 13.54 -8.67 -24.91
N ASP A 143 12.75 -9.35 -24.09
CA ASP A 143 11.48 -9.96 -24.50
C ASP A 143 10.31 -8.96 -24.38
N PRO A 144 9.70 -8.50 -25.50
CA PRO A 144 8.55 -7.57 -25.48
C PRO A 144 7.34 -8.12 -24.71
N HIS A 145 7.25 -9.44 -24.54
CA HIS A 145 6.24 -10.11 -23.76
C HIS A 145 6.59 -10.26 -22.29
N MET A 146 7.66 -9.68 -21.75
CA MET A 146 7.97 -9.76 -20.32
C MET A 146 7.56 -8.51 -19.55
N TYR A 147 7.02 -8.69 -18.34
CA TYR A 147 6.58 -7.61 -17.44
C TYR A 147 6.96 -7.93 -15.99
N TYR A 148 7.46 -6.94 -15.26
CA TYR A 148 7.57 -7.03 -13.81
C TYR A 148 6.18 -6.85 -13.21
N ASN A 149 5.50 -7.97 -12.98
CA ASN A 149 4.24 -8.01 -12.25
C ASN A 149 4.53 -8.17 -10.76
N ILE A 150 4.22 -7.14 -9.98
CA ILE A 150 4.49 -7.09 -8.55
C ILE A 150 3.17 -6.77 -7.84
N CYS A 151 2.83 -7.54 -6.81
CA CYS A 151 1.71 -7.26 -5.91
C CYS A 151 2.24 -6.99 -4.51
N LEU A 152 1.81 -5.91 -3.86
CA LEU A 152 1.88 -5.74 -2.42
C LEU A 152 0.48 -5.95 -1.86
N ASP A 153 0.26 -7.10 -1.23
CA ASP A 153 -1.03 -7.47 -0.68
C ASP A 153 -1.10 -7.17 0.81
N GLU A 154 -2.28 -6.80 1.31
CA GLU A 154 -2.51 -6.31 2.66
C GLU A 154 -1.51 -5.21 3.05
N MET A 155 -1.46 -4.14 2.26
CA MET A 155 -0.49 -3.05 2.42
C MET A 155 -0.67 -2.21 3.71
N ASN A 156 -1.73 -2.47 4.48
CA ASN A 156 -2.06 -1.75 5.71
C ASN A 156 -1.79 -2.64 6.92
N ARG A 157 -1.21 -2.07 7.97
CA ARG A 157 -0.97 -2.80 9.22
C ARG A 157 -2.27 -3.00 9.98
N GLU A 158 -2.33 -4.10 10.69
CA GLU A 158 -3.31 -4.26 11.76
C GLU A 158 -2.82 -3.56 13.04
N LYS A 159 -3.75 -3.16 13.93
CA LYS A 159 -3.48 -2.33 15.12
C LYS A 159 -2.45 -2.91 16.11
N ASN A 160 -2.03 -4.17 15.95
CA ASN A 160 -1.09 -4.87 16.84
C ASN A 160 0.19 -5.39 16.14
N GLU A 161 0.45 -5.02 14.88
CA GLU A 161 1.67 -5.45 14.19
C GLU A 161 2.90 -4.61 14.59
N ASN A 162 4.05 -5.27 14.74
CA ASN A 162 5.33 -4.64 15.04
C ASN A 162 5.64 -3.50 14.05
N SER A 163 6.02 -2.33 14.59
CA SER A 163 6.25 -1.12 13.80
C SER A 163 7.58 -1.18 13.01
N PHE A 164 7.51 -0.94 11.70
CA PHE A 164 8.65 -0.65 10.82
C PHE A 164 8.22 0.38 9.77
N ASN A 165 9.12 1.03 9.05
CA ASN A 165 8.71 2.00 8.02
C ASN A 165 8.31 1.27 6.72
N ILE A 166 7.01 1.09 6.48
CA ILE A 166 6.47 0.38 5.29
C ILE A 166 6.94 1.03 4.00
N VAL A 167 6.85 2.36 3.92
CA VAL A 167 7.19 3.11 2.71
C VAL A 167 8.65 2.88 2.36
N TYR A 168 9.54 3.08 3.33
CA TYR A 168 10.96 2.91 3.14
C TYR A 168 11.29 1.48 2.70
N SER A 169 10.75 0.47 3.40
CA SER A 169 10.96 -0.93 3.04
C SER A 169 10.41 -1.26 1.65
N PHE A 170 9.23 -0.75 1.30
CA PHE A 170 8.60 -0.97 0.00
C PHE A 170 9.43 -0.37 -1.14
N VAL A 171 9.86 0.89 -1.00
CA VAL A 171 10.70 1.55 -2.03
C VAL A 171 12.01 0.77 -2.23
N ASN A 172 12.71 0.42 -1.15
CA ASN A 172 13.94 -0.35 -1.25
C ASN A 172 13.73 -1.72 -1.89
N GLN A 173 12.63 -2.42 -1.57
CA GLN A 173 12.35 -3.72 -2.15
C GLN A 173 12.01 -3.61 -3.63
N ILE A 174 11.25 -2.60 -4.04
CA ILE A 174 11.00 -2.32 -5.45
C ILE A 174 12.32 -2.01 -6.18
N GLU A 175 13.19 -1.17 -5.62
CA GLU A 175 14.50 -0.87 -6.20
C GLU A 175 15.39 -2.13 -6.33
N ASN A 176 15.34 -3.06 -5.38
CA ASN A 176 16.03 -4.34 -5.52
C ASN A 176 15.50 -5.18 -6.70
N LEU A 177 14.17 -5.19 -6.89
CA LEU A 177 13.49 -6.01 -7.91
C LEU A 177 13.65 -5.47 -9.33
N ILE A 178 13.41 -4.16 -9.53
CA ILE A 178 13.35 -3.56 -10.88
C ILE A 178 14.54 -2.65 -11.19
N ARG A 179 15.42 -2.39 -10.20
CA ARG A 179 16.55 -1.46 -10.29
C ARG A 179 16.10 -0.10 -10.82
N SER A 180 16.73 0.41 -11.87
CA SER A 180 16.39 1.70 -12.49
C SER A 180 15.30 1.60 -13.57
N THR A 181 14.76 0.40 -13.82
CA THR A 181 13.87 0.17 -14.95
C THR A 181 12.48 0.74 -14.72
N LYS A 182 11.98 1.48 -15.71
CA LYS A 182 10.63 2.09 -15.72
C LYS A 182 9.71 1.52 -16.80
N LYS A 183 10.21 0.57 -17.59
CA LYS A 183 9.52 -0.04 -18.75
C LYS A 183 8.91 -1.38 -18.33
N ARG A 184 7.67 -1.63 -18.76
CA ARG A 184 6.97 -2.92 -18.53
C ARG A 184 6.93 -3.33 -17.05
N VAL A 185 6.70 -2.35 -16.18
CA VAL A 185 6.56 -2.55 -14.73
C VAL A 185 5.10 -2.31 -14.34
N ARG A 186 4.55 -3.22 -13.55
CA ARG A 186 3.22 -3.11 -12.95
C ARG A 186 3.32 -3.49 -11.48
N ILE A 187 3.04 -2.53 -10.62
CA ILE A 187 3.03 -2.70 -9.17
C ILE A 187 1.61 -2.45 -8.69
N ILE A 188 0.98 -3.48 -8.15
CA ILE A 188 -0.39 -3.44 -7.63
C ILE A 188 -0.33 -3.49 -6.11
N CYS A 189 -0.82 -2.46 -5.43
CA CYS A 189 -0.93 -2.41 -3.99
C CYS A 189 -2.39 -2.65 -3.60
N VAL A 190 -2.65 -3.71 -2.83
CA VAL A 190 -3.98 -4.08 -2.37
C VAL A 190 -4.09 -3.79 -0.88
N GLY A 191 -5.11 -3.03 -0.50
CA GLY A 191 -5.37 -2.70 0.89
C GLY A 191 -6.87 -2.60 1.17
N ASN A 192 -7.25 -2.97 2.38
CA ASN A 192 -8.54 -2.56 2.92
C ASN A 192 -8.32 -1.21 3.61
N LEU A 193 -9.12 -0.19 3.29
CA LEU A 193 -9.02 1.08 4.00
C LEU A 193 -9.53 0.86 5.43
N LEU A 194 -8.57 0.84 6.36
CA LEU A 194 -8.83 0.99 7.79
C LEU A 194 -8.68 2.47 8.13
N ASP A 195 -9.26 2.91 9.25
CA ASP A 195 -9.42 4.28 9.78
C ASP A 195 -8.30 5.32 9.56
N GLU A 196 -7.13 4.91 9.12
CA GLU A 196 -5.97 5.76 8.92
C GLU A 196 -5.44 5.55 7.51
N ALA A 197 -5.32 6.64 6.76
CA ALA A 197 -4.73 6.63 5.43
C ALA A 197 -3.42 5.82 5.45
N SER A 198 -3.34 4.81 4.57
CA SER A 198 -2.15 3.96 4.43
C SER A 198 -0.89 4.80 4.29
N ASP A 199 0.19 4.43 4.99
CA ASP A 199 1.50 5.08 4.87
C ASP A 199 1.89 5.31 3.39
N LEU A 200 1.57 4.34 2.53
CA LEU A 200 1.84 4.42 1.09
C LEU A 200 0.99 5.45 0.34
N LEU A 201 -0.27 5.67 0.75
CA LEU A 201 -1.12 6.72 0.16
C LEU A 201 -0.64 8.11 0.58
N CYS A 202 -0.17 8.26 1.82
CA CYS A 202 0.46 9.50 2.27
C CYS A 202 1.68 9.87 1.40
N CYS A 203 2.48 8.90 0.97
CA CYS A 203 3.59 9.14 0.03
C CYS A 203 3.16 9.56 -1.38
N MET A 204 1.93 9.22 -1.77
CA MET A 204 1.33 9.71 -3.00
C MET A 204 0.79 11.14 -2.87
N ASN A 205 0.84 11.71 -1.67
CA ASN A 205 0.23 12.98 -1.31
C ASN A 205 -1.24 13.02 -1.75
N PHE A 206 -1.96 11.92 -1.49
CA PHE A 206 -3.33 11.76 -1.93
C PHE A 206 -4.12 10.88 -0.96
N ILE A 207 -5.31 11.34 -0.59
CA ILE A 207 -6.28 10.58 0.19
C ILE A 207 -7.62 10.67 -0.55
N PRO A 208 -8.24 9.55 -0.94
CA PRO A 208 -9.48 9.58 -1.68
C PRO A 208 -10.63 10.03 -0.78
N GLU A 209 -11.38 11.05 -1.21
CA GLU A 209 -12.54 11.58 -0.46
C GLU A 209 -13.87 10.90 -0.86
N HIS A 210 -13.92 10.23 -2.02
CA HIS A 210 -15.12 9.55 -2.53
C HIS A 210 -14.73 8.28 -3.28
N PHE A 211 -15.67 7.33 -3.39
CA PHE A 211 -15.45 6.11 -4.19
C PHE A 211 -15.23 6.45 -5.67
N GLY A 212 -14.34 5.71 -6.32
CA GLY A 212 -14.04 5.89 -7.74
C GLY A 212 -12.56 5.73 -8.09
N ARG A 213 -12.24 6.14 -9.33
CA ARG A 213 -10.91 6.02 -9.92
C ARG A 213 -10.21 7.36 -10.01
N PHE A 214 -9.06 7.47 -9.37
CA PHE A 214 -8.23 8.67 -9.36
C PHE A 214 -6.95 8.44 -10.16
N LYS A 215 -6.62 9.38 -11.06
CA LYS A 215 -5.45 9.29 -11.95
C LYS A 215 -4.39 10.31 -11.53
N LEU A 216 -3.32 9.84 -10.91
CA LEU A 216 -2.18 10.68 -10.50
C LEU A 216 -1.06 10.59 -11.55
N LYS A 217 -1.24 11.29 -12.69
CA LYS A 217 -0.33 11.23 -13.84
C LYS A 217 1.12 11.52 -13.50
N LYS A 218 1.38 12.57 -12.71
CA LYS A 218 2.74 12.95 -12.28
C LYS A 218 3.46 11.87 -11.47
N LYS A 219 2.70 11.03 -10.77
CA LYS A 219 3.22 9.92 -9.97
C LYS A 219 3.10 8.56 -10.67
N ARG A 220 2.66 8.54 -11.94
CA ARG A 220 2.39 7.32 -12.73
C ARG A 220 1.52 6.31 -11.98
N ALA A 221 0.51 6.81 -11.26
CA ALA A 221 -0.32 5.98 -10.39
C ALA A 221 -1.80 6.12 -10.66
N ILE A 222 -2.53 5.03 -10.45
CA ILE A 222 -3.99 5.00 -10.39
C ILE A 222 -4.40 4.47 -9.03
N ILE A 223 -5.37 5.13 -8.43
CA ILE A 223 -5.98 4.72 -7.17
C ILE A 223 -7.44 4.40 -7.46
N GLU A 224 -7.81 3.13 -7.29
CA GLU A 224 -9.19 2.68 -7.33
C GLU A 224 -9.69 2.54 -5.90
N TYR A 225 -10.65 3.38 -5.52
CA TYR A 225 -11.37 3.24 -4.28
C TYR A 225 -12.73 2.59 -4.56
N ILE A 226 -12.81 1.30 -4.21
CA ILE A 226 -13.92 0.42 -4.56
C ILE A 226 -14.99 0.50 -3.47
N GLU A 227 -16.21 0.78 -3.90
CA GLU A 227 -17.40 0.75 -3.05
C GLU A 227 -17.79 -0.70 -2.72
N GLU A 228 -18.44 -0.90 -1.57
CA GLU A 228 -19.06 -2.18 -1.24
C GLU A 228 -20.26 -2.46 -2.13
N ASN A 229 -20.24 -3.64 -2.77
CA ASN A 229 -21.40 -4.15 -3.50
C ASN A 229 -22.60 -4.36 -2.56
N THR A 230 -23.80 -4.02 -3.01
CA THR A 230 -25.07 -4.32 -2.34
C THR A 230 -25.21 -5.80 -1.99
N ALA A 231 -24.82 -6.71 -2.90
CA ALA A 231 -24.82 -8.16 -2.65
C ALA A 231 -23.89 -8.57 -1.50
N TYR A 232 -22.78 -7.85 -1.28
CA TYR A 232 -21.91 -8.08 -0.12
C TYR A 232 -22.57 -7.60 1.17
N LYS A 233 -23.17 -6.41 1.17
CA LYS A 233 -23.90 -5.86 2.33
C LYS A 233 -25.03 -6.79 2.76
N GLU A 234 -25.75 -7.38 1.80
CA GLU A 234 -26.82 -8.34 2.06
C GLU A 234 -26.30 -9.66 2.64
N ARG A 235 -25.26 -10.26 2.03
CA ARG A 235 -24.63 -11.49 2.55
C ARG A 235 -24.05 -11.31 3.95
N ARG A 236 -23.62 -10.10 4.29
CA ARG A 236 -23.03 -9.81 5.60
C ARG A 236 -24.09 -9.71 6.71
N LYS A 237 -25.35 -9.38 6.39
CA LYS A 237 -26.42 -9.32 7.38
C LYS A 237 -26.56 -10.68 8.07
N GLY A 238 -26.48 -10.68 9.40
CA GLY A 238 -26.59 -11.90 10.21
C GLY A 238 -25.31 -12.75 10.29
N THR A 239 -24.18 -12.27 9.77
CA THR A 239 -22.88 -12.89 10.08
C THR A 239 -22.48 -12.64 11.53
N ILE A 240 -21.61 -13.48 12.10
CA ILE A 240 -21.13 -13.32 13.48
C ILE A 240 -20.51 -11.93 13.69
N ALA A 241 -19.80 -11.40 12.69
CA ALA A 241 -19.21 -10.06 12.75
C ALA A 241 -20.28 -8.95 12.80
N ASP A 242 -21.38 -9.11 12.05
CA ASP A 242 -22.52 -8.20 12.06
C ASP A 242 -23.28 -8.24 13.40
N ILE A 243 -23.40 -9.43 13.99
CA ILE A 243 -24.07 -9.63 15.28
C ILE A 243 -23.22 -9.11 16.45
N MET A 244 -21.92 -9.43 16.46
CA MET A 244 -21.04 -9.15 17.61
C MET A 244 -20.42 -7.76 17.57
N LEU A 245 -20.13 -7.23 16.38
CA LEU A 245 -19.41 -5.95 16.19
C LEU A 245 -19.93 -5.16 14.98
N PRO A 246 -21.23 -4.81 14.93
CA PRO A 246 -21.85 -4.15 13.77
C PRO A 246 -21.15 -2.83 13.39
N ASN A 247 -20.64 -2.11 14.40
CA ASN A 247 -20.07 -0.77 14.26
C ASN A 247 -18.54 -0.72 14.32
N ALA A 248 -17.83 -1.86 14.41
CA ALA A 248 -16.38 -1.80 14.45
C ALA A 248 -15.82 -1.27 13.12
N SER A 249 -14.93 -0.28 13.21
CA SER A 249 -14.45 0.50 12.08
C SER A 249 -13.66 -0.30 11.05
N THR A 250 -13.15 -1.47 11.45
CA THR A 250 -12.58 -2.43 10.51
C THR A 250 -13.59 -2.78 9.42
N PHE A 251 -14.88 -2.72 9.71
CA PHE A 251 -15.94 -3.18 8.83
C PHE A 251 -16.70 -2.09 8.07
N THR A 252 -16.37 -0.81 8.22
CA THR A 252 -16.92 0.27 7.39
C THR A 252 -15.86 0.72 6.38
N ASN A 253 -16.08 0.47 5.08
CA ASN A 253 -15.10 0.83 4.04
C ASN A 253 -15.03 2.33 3.72
N GLU A 254 -15.88 3.15 4.31
CA GLU A 254 -15.85 4.61 4.17
C GLU A 254 -14.79 5.20 5.10
N ILE A 255 -13.85 5.96 4.54
CA ILE A 255 -12.87 6.69 5.35
C ILE A 255 -13.63 7.81 6.07
N LYS A 256 -13.92 7.62 7.36
CA LYS A 256 -14.34 8.72 8.23
C LYS A 256 -13.11 9.55 8.57
N VAL A 257 -12.73 10.41 7.64
CA VAL A 257 -11.69 11.40 7.87
C VAL A 257 -12.22 12.42 8.87
N ASP A 258 -11.59 12.51 10.04
CA ASP A 258 -11.77 13.67 10.91
C ASP A 258 -11.10 14.89 10.27
N SER A 259 -11.88 15.65 9.49
CA SER A 259 -11.42 16.87 8.84
C SER A 259 -11.49 18.09 9.76
N SER A 260 -11.88 17.93 11.04
CA SER A 260 -12.01 19.05 11.98
C SER A 260 -10.70 19.81 12.19
N LEU A 261 -9.57 19.11 12.04
CA LEU A 261 -8.23 19.67 12.18
C LEU A 261 -7.68 20.23 10.86
N VAL A 262 -8.41 20.15 9.75
CA VAL A 262 -7.95 20.64 8.45
C VAL A 262 -8.36 22.10 8.26
N ASN A 263 -7.37 22.97 8.07
CA ASN A 263 -7.56 24.37 7.75
C ASN A 263 -7.25 24.64 6.28
N LYS A 264 -8.31 24.88 5.48
CA LYS A 264 -8.18 25.21 4.06
C LYS A 264 -7.93 26.70 3.80
N ASN A 265 -8.06 27.56 4.81
CA ASN A 265 -7.87 28.99 4.66
C ASN A 265 -6.45 29.36 4.20
N ARG A 266 -6.32 30.57 3.68
CA ARG A 266 -5.02 31.13 3.31
C ARG A 266 -4.25 31.48 4.59
N CYS A 267 -3.05 30.92 4.72
CA CYS A 267 -2.11 31.29 5.77
C CYS A 267 -1.22 32.45 5.33
N ILE A 268 -0.85 33.33 6.27
CA ILE A 268 -0.16 34.59 5.93
C ILE A 268 1.22 34.67 6.56
N HIS A 269 1.35 34.30 7.84
CA HIS A 269 2.59 34.53 8.59
C HIS A 269 3.18 33.23 9.13
N PRO A 270 4.34 32.76 8.62
CA PRO A 270 5.04 31.65 9.24
C PRO A 270 5.60 32.14 10.58
N THR A 271 5.34 31.40 11.66
CA THR A 271 5.75 31.76 13.02
C THR A 271 6.94 30.95 13.54
N MET A 272 7.05 29.68 13.18
CA MET A 272 8.19 28.84 13.60
C MET A 272 8.39 27.64 12.67
N ILE A 273 9.61 27.10 12.67
CA ILE A 273 9.99 25.88 11.95
C ILE A 273 10.19 24.75 12.96
N ILE A 274 9.60 23.58 12.70
CA ILE A 274 9.78 22.34 13.49
C ILE A 274 10.63 21.37 12.68
N LYS A 275 11.75 20.91 13.24
CA LYS A 275 12.67 19.97 12.61
C LYS A 275 12.67 18.62 13.30
N PHE A 276 12.34 17.55 12.57
CA PHE A 276 12.47 16.18 13.07
C PHE A 276 13.80 15.50 12.70
N THR A 277 14.41 15.89 11.57
CA THR A 277 15.71 15.39 11.10
C THR A 277 16.53 16.53 10.48
N LYS A 278 17.74 16.24 9.98
CA LYS A 278 18.54 17.20 9.20
C LYS A 278 17.98 17.43 7.79
N SER A 279 17.12 16.53 7.30
CA SER A 279 16.51 16.64 5.98
C SER A 279 15.33 17.61 6.02
N GLN A 280 15.30 18.57 5.09
CA GLN A 280 14.21 19.54 4.96
C GLN A 280 12.86 18.88 4.63
N GLU A 281 12.88 17.65 4.11
CA GLU A 281 11.68 16.86 3.85
C GLU A 281 10.94 16.46 5.13
N ASP A 282 11.60 16.47 6.28
CA ASP A 282 10.98 16.14 7.57
C ASP A 282 10.72 17.40 8.40
N TRP A 283 10.74 18.57 7.77
CA TRP A 283 10.49 19.85 8.41
C TRP A 283 9.06 20.31 8.20
N PHE A 284 8.56 21.03 9.18
CA PHE A 284 7.23 21.62 9.16
C PHE A 284 7.31 23.08 9.58
N THR A 285 6.35 23.88 9.14
CA THR A 285 6.27 25.30 9.48
C THR A 285 4.92 25.54 10.14
N ILE A 286 4.90 26.19 11.30
CA ILE A 286 3.65 26.69 11.89
C ILE A 286 3.38 28.06 11.29
N TRP A 287 2.13 28.26 10.89
CA TRP A 287 1.60 29.49 10.34
C TRP A 287 0.49 30.02 11.24
N ASP A 288 0.40 31.35 11.32
CA ASP A 288 -0.64 32.07 12.07
C ASP A 288 -0.80 31.53 13.50
N GLY A 289 0.32 31.11 14.11
CA GLY A 289 0.41 30.60 15.47
C GLY A 289 -0.08 29.17 15.72
N ARG A 290 -0.80 28.54 14.79
CA ARG A 290 -1.41 27.21 15.05
C ARG A 290 -1.56 26.27 13.85
N VAL A 291 -1.33 26.72 12.61
CA VAL A 291 -1.57 25.94 11.40
C VAL A 291 -0.28 25.32 10.89
N ILE A 292 -0.16 24.00 10.91
CA ILE A 292 1.03 23.29 10.47
C ILE A 292 0.98 23.05 8.95
N HIS A 293 2.07 23.41 8.29
CA HIS A 293 2.36 23.18 6.88
C HIS A 293 3.64 22.34 6.74
N ARG A 294 3.79 21.69 5.58
CA ARG A 294 5.09 21.17 5.13
C ARG A 294 6.03 22.36 4.87
N TYR A 295 7.27 22.24 5.32
CA TYR A 295 8.27 23.27 5.08
C TYR A 295 8.47 23.48 3.57
N ASN A 296 8.40 24.74 3.14
CA ASN A 296 8.59 25.16 1.76
C ASN A 296 9.56 26.34 1.70
N LYS A 297 10.73 26.15 2.34
CA LYS A 297 11.83 27.13 2.34
C LYS A 297 11.45 28.47 2.95
N GLU A 298 10.53 28.48 3.90
CA GLU A 298 10.21 29.70 4.64
C GLU A 298 11.44 30.16 5.44
N SER A 299 11.67 31.46 5.45
CA SER A 299 12.65 32.08 6.34
C SER A 299 11.97 32.40 7.67
N ASN A 300 12.34 31.68 8.73
CA ASN A 300 11.91 32.02 10.08
C ASN A 300 13.12 32.04 11.02
N LYS A 301 13.09 32.95 12.01
CA LYS A 301 14.14 33.06 13.03
C LYS A 301 13.99 31.99 14.11
N THR A 302 12.78 31.51 14.36
CA THR A 302 12.51 30.54 15.42
C THR A 302 12.45 29.14 14.86
N THR A 303 13.41 28.31 15.25
CA THR A 303 13.49 26.89 14.90
C THR A 303 13.44 26.04 16.16
N ILE A 304 12.58 25.02 16.15
CA ILE A 304 12.45 24.04 17.24
C ILE A 304 12.96 22.69 16.73
N ALA A 305 14.04 22.21 17.36
CA ALA A 305 14.57 20.88 17.10
C ALA A 305 13.83 19.84 17.95
N MET A 306 13.16 18.88 17.30
CA MET A 306 12.44 17.79 17.99
C MET A 306 13.38 16.67 18.47
N ARG A 307 14.63 16.69 18.01
CA ARG A 307 15.70 15.76 18.42
C ARG A 307 17.01 16.54 18.65
N PRO A 308 17.90 16.04 19.52
CA PRO A 308 19.25 16.59 19.63
C PRO A 308 20.06 16.44 18.33
N TYR A 309 21.11 17.24 18.17
CA TYR A 309 22.09 17.18 17.05
C TYR A 309 21.53 17.49 15.65
N LEU A 310 20.55 18.40 15.56
CA LEU A 310 19.98 18.88 14.30
C LEU A 310 20.54 20.23 13.84
N ASP A 311 21.77 20.57 14.28
CA ASP A 311 22.45 21.84 13.99
C ASP A 311 21.68 23.09 14.48
N GLU A 312 20.84 22.89 15.50
CA GLU A 312 20.00 23.90 16.16
C GLU A 312 20.07 23.72 17.67
N VAL A 313 19.72 24.76 18.44
CA VAL A 313 19.64 24.67 19.90
C VAL A 313 18.48 23.75 20.27
N TYR A 314 18.82 22.63 20.92
CA TYR A 314 17.83 21.69 21.41
C TYR A 314 17.32 22.12 22.78
N ASN A 315 16.02 22.38 22.88
CA ASN A 315 15.33 22.74 24.11
C ASN A 315 14.19 21.74 24.38
N GLU A 316 14.30 21.02 25.50
CA GLU A 316 13.35 19.97 25.86
C GLU A 316 11.96 20.49 26.20
N ASP A 317 11.86 21.67 26.83
CA ASP A 317 10.58 22.28 27.16
C ASP A 317 9.80 22.68 25.90
N LEU A 318 10.49 23.26 24.91
CA LEU A 318 9.88 23.59 23.61
C LEU A 318 9.41 22.33 22.88
N ARG A 319 10.23 21.27 22.85
CA ARG A 319 9.83 19.97 22.28
C ARG A 319 8.57 19.44 22.97
N ASN A 320 8.57 19.42 24.30
CA ASN A 320 7.45 18.91 25.09
C ASN A 320 6.19 19.76 24.91
N ASN A 321 6.35 21.08 24.72
CA ASN A 321 5.22 21.94 24.42
C ASN A 321 4.58 21.60 23.07
N ILE A 322 5.38 21.35 22.02
CA ILE A 322 4.86 20.89 20.72
C ILE A 322 4.09 19.57 20.87
N ILE A 323 4.62 18.61 21.64
CA ILE A 323 3.95 17.33 21.91
C ILE A 323 2.63 17.57 22.65
N LYS A 324 2.63 18.37 23.72
CA LYS A 324 1.43 18.72 24.48
C LYS A 324 0.37 19.41 23.61
N CYS A 325 0.77 20.35 22.76
CA CYS A 325 -0.14 21.01 21.81
C CYS A 325 -0.73 20.02 20.79
N PHE A 326 0.06 19.05 20.33
CA PHE A 326 -0.42 17.98 19.48
C PHE A 326 -1.46 17.10 20.20
N ASP A 327 -1.12 16.61 21.40
CA ASP A 327 -1.99 15.73 22.19
C ASP A 327 -3.30 16.43 22.60
N ALA A 328 -3.23 17.73 22.89
CA ALA A 328 -4.39 18.58 23.19
C ALA A 328 -5.20 18.99 21.95
N ARG A 329 -4.82 18.52 20.75
CA ARG A 329 -5.44 18.91 19.45
C ARG A 329 -5.47 20.43 19.22
N ALA A 330 -4.46 21.15 19.71
CA ALA A 330 -4.37 22.60 19.60
C ALA A 330 -3.93 23.08 18.19
N PHE A 331 -3.28 22.20 17.41
CA PHE A 331 -2.86 22.50 16.05
C PHE A 331 -3.95 22.20 15.02
N LEU A 332 -3.98 23.04 13.99
CA LEU A 332 -4.66 22.77 12.73
C LEU A 332 -3.61 22.43 11.66
N TYR A 333 -4.02 21.84 10.54
CA TYR A 333 -3.13 21.38 9.48
C TYR A 333 -3.64 21.83 8.13
N LYS A 334 -2.73 22.15 7.19
CA LYS A 334 -3.14 22.57 5.84
C LYS A 334 -4.01 21.53 5.13
N ASP A 335 -3.62 20.28 5.28
CA ASP A 335 -4.30 19.12 4.74
C ASP A 335 -4.08 17.91 5.64
N LEU A 336 -4.86 16.86 5.37
CA LEU A 336 -4.82 15.62 6.12
C LEU A 336 -3.47 14.89 5.99
N ILE A 337 -2.76 15.07 4.88
CA ILE A 337 -1.47 14.44 4.64
C ILE A 337 -0.41 15.05 5.56
N THR A 338 -0.42 16.38 5.71
CA THR A 338 0.44 17.10 6.63
C THR A 338 0.21 16.65 8.06
N PHE A 339 -1.06 16.49 8.47
CA PHE A 339 -1.41 15.92 9.77
C PHE A 339 -0.82 14.53 9.98
N LYS A 340 -1.02 13.61 9.02
CA LYS A 340 -0.55 12.23 9.14
C LYS A 340 0.98 12.11 9.14
N LEU A 341 1.67 12.89 8.30
CA LEU A 341 3.13 12.93 8.31
C LEU A 341 3.66 13.47 9.64
N PHE A 342 3.08 14.56 10.15
CA PHE A 342 3.47 15.14 11.44
C PHE A 342 3.26 14.15 12.59
N GLN A 343 2.09 13.48 12.63
CA GLN A 343 1.78 12.41 13.58
C GLN A 343 2.82 11.28 13.51
N SER A 344 3.16 10.80 12.32
CA SER A 344 4.17 9.75 12.14
C SER A 344 5.53 10.14 12.71
N HIS A 345 6.00 11.35 12.42
CA HIS A 345 7.29 11.81 12.93
C HIS A 345 7.32 11.99 14.45
N LEU A 346 6.19 12.39 15.05
CA LEU A 346 6.04 12.42 16.51
C LEU A 346 6.09 11.02 17.11
N CYS A 347 5.39 10.03 16.54
CA CYS A 347 5.44 8.64 17.01
C CYS A 347 6.84 8.04 16.93
N ASP A 348 7.65 8.47 15.96
CA ASP A 348 9.04 8.04 15.83
C ASP A 348 9.98 8.67 16.88
N LEU A 349 9.52 9.63 17.68
CA LEU A 349 10.26 10.16 18.83
C LEU A 349 10.23 9.13 19.96
N LYS A 350 11.20 8.21 19.97
CA LYS A 350 11.39 7.30 21.10
C LYS A 350 11.83 8.11 22.33
N PRO A 351 11.21 7.91 23.52
CA PRO A 351 11.78 8.42 24.76
C PRO A 351 13.17 7.81 24.94
N ARG A 352 14.16 8.66 25.25
CA ARG A 352 15.47 8.18 25.66
C ARG A 352 15.29 7.50 27.03
N LYS A 353 15.79 6.27 27.13
CA LYS A 353 15.93 5.58 28.43
C LYS A 353 17.05 6.20 29.23
#